data_AF-A0A1I5DS62-F1
#
_entry.id   AF-A0A1I5DS62-F1
#
_cell.length_a   1.000
_cell.length_b   1.000
_cell.length_c   1.000
_cell.angle_alpha   90.00
_cell.angle_beta   90.00
_cell.angle_gamma   90.00
#
_symmetry.space_group_name_H-M   'P 1'
#
loop_
_entity.id
_entity.type
_entity.pdbx_description
1 polymer ?
#
loop_
_entity_poly.entity_id
_entity_poly.type
_entity_poly.pdbx_seq_one_letter_code
_entity_poly.pdbx_strand_id
1 'polypeptide(L)'
;MNLLTKRPHIVFLLFAVITFILGFNANGGIDINIHDTYYVMSNYHFATLISILFGTIGLIYWIVKKVNGNLSKRLNLIHVALTFGGIFLILILNEFFRKSIMEY
;
A
#
# COMPACT_ATOMS: atom_id res chain seq x y z
N MET A 1 -14.12 9.38 17.76
CA MET A 1 -14.17 9.84 16.34
C MET A 1 -13.29 8.93 15.48
N ASN A 2 -13.79 8.43 14.35
CA ASN A 2 -13.06 7.41 13.58
C ASN A 2 -11.98 8.03 12.65
N LEU A 3 -10.72 7.57 12.78
CA LEU A 3 -9.56 8.14 12.06
C LEU A 3 -9.71 8.01 10.55
N LEU A 4 -10.22 6.86 10.09
CA LEU A 4 -10.39 6.47 8.69
C LEU A 4 -11.29 7.45 7.90
N THR A 5 -12.27 8.07 8.57
CA THR A 5 -13.26 8.92 7.90
C THR A 5 -12.97 10.42 8.02
N LYS A 6 -12.41 10.86 9.16
CA LYS A 6 -12.16 12.30 9.45
C LYS A 6 -10.75 12.77 9.06
N ARG A 7 -9.75 11.88 9.11
CA ARG A 7 -8.33 12.21 8.87
C ARG A 7 -7.63 11.08 8.09
N PRO A 8 -8.11 10.72 6.88
CA PRO A 8 -7.52 9.64 6.09
C PRO A 8 -6.06 9.88 5.71
N HIS A 9 -5.64 11.14 5.51
CA HIS A 9 -4.24 11.48 5.22
C HIS A 9 -3.25 10.96 6.27
N ILE A 10 -3.62 10.96 7.56
CA ILE A 10 -2.74 10.47 8.63
C ILE A 10 -2.48 8.98 8.46
N VAL A 11 -3.51 8.21 8.09
CA VAL A 11 -3.40 6.77 7.87
C VAL A 11 -2.42 6.48 6.74
N PHE A 12 -2.60 7.14 5.59
CA PHE A 12 -1.73 6.96 4.44
C PHE A 12 -0.28 7.41 4.71
N LEU A 13 -0.07 8.56 5.36
CA LEU A 13 1.27 9.03 5.71
C LEU A 13 1.97 8.11 6.72
N LEU A 14 1.23 7.58 7.71
CA LEU A 14 1.78 6.61 8.66
C LEU A 14 2.22 5.33 7.94
N PHE A 15 1.39 4.81 7.04
CA PHE A 15 1.74 3.63 6.25
C PHE A 15 2.88 3.89 5.28
N ALA A 16 3.03 5.11 4.74
CA ALA A 16 4.20 5.48 3.95
C ALA A 16 5.50 5.33 4.75
N VAL A 17 5.52 5.82 6.00
CA VAL A 17 6.69 5.69 6.88
C VAL A 17 6.95 4.23 7.26
N ILE A 18 5.90 3.49 7.64
CA ILE A 18 6.02 2.08 8.00
C ILE A 18 6.59 1.26 6.85
N THR A 19 6.03 1.40 5.64
CA THR A 19 6.49 0.66 4.45
C THR A 19 7.91 1.02 4.06
N PHE A 20 8.32 2.28 4.22
CA PHE A 20 9.71 2.69 4.01
C PHE A 20 10.68 2.01 4.99
N ILE A 21 10.36 2.01 6.28
CA ILE A 21 11.19 1.39 7.33
C ILE A 21 11.29 -0.13 7.12
N LEU A 22 10.17 -0.78 6.77
CA LEU A 22 10.16 -2.20 6.43
C LEU A 22 11.04 -2.49 5.21
N GLY A 23 10.95 -1.63 4.19
CA GLY A 23 11.76 -1.72 2.98
C GLY A 23 13.26 -1.60 3.24
N PHE A 24 13.67 -0.72 4.16
CA PHE A 24 15.07 -0.52 4.50
C PHE A 24 15.76 -1.79 5.04
N ASN A 25 15.00 -2.66 5.71
CA ASN A 25 15.50 -3.94 6.23
C ASN A 25 15.16 -5.14 5.33
N ALA A 26 14.54 -4.90 4.17
CA ALA A 26 14.07 -5.97 3.29
C ALA A 26 15.23 -6.49 2.42
N ASN A 27 15.65 -7.73 2.69
CA ASN A 27 16.67 -8.41 1.90
C ASN A 27 16.03 -9.17 0.72
N GLY A 28 16.83 -9.41 -0.33
CA GLY A 28 16.41 -10.16 -1.51
C GLY A 28 15.72 -9.30 -2.57
N GLY A 29 15.06 -9.98 -3.50
CA GLY A 29 14.35 -9.36 -4.60
C GLY A 29 13.08 -10.13 -4.95
N ILE A 30 12.25 -9.46 -5.74
CA ILE A 30 11.07 -10.00 -6.39
C ILE A 30 11.35 -10.10 -7.88
N ASP A 31 11.06 -11.28 -8.42
CA ASP A 31 11.17 -11.57 -9.84
C ASP A 31 9.84 -11.23 -10.51
N ILE A 32 9.88 -10.30 -11.46
CA ILE A 32 8.72 -9.85 -12.21
C ILE A 32 8.92 -10.29 -13.65
N ASN A 33 8.02 -11.12 -14.16
CA ASN A 33 8.01 -11.47 -15.57
C ASN A 33 7.28 -10.37 -16.34
N ILE A 34 8.01 -9.66 -17.20
CA ILE A 34 7.49 -8.62 -18.08
C ILE A 34 7.63 -9.12 -19.51
N HIS A 35 6.51 -9.50 -20.10
CA HIS A 35 6.44 -10.22 -21.38
C HIS A 35 7.21 -11.56 -21.33
N ASP A 36 8.44 -11.57 -21.85
CA ASP A 36 9.33 -12.74 -21.90
C ASP A 36 10.69 -12.43 -21.24
N THR A 37 10.79 -11.32 -20.50
CA THR A 37 12.01 -10.93 -19.78
C THR A 37 11.79 -10.99 -18.28
N TYR A 38 12.76 -11.56 -17.57
CA TYR A 38 12.80 -11.55 -16.12
C TYR A 38 13.45 -10.26 -15.62
N TYR A 39 12.65 -9.42 -14.97
CA TYR A 39 13.14 -8.25 -14.26
C TYR A 39 13.22 -8.54 -12.76
N VAL A 40 14.43 -8.50 -12.21
CA VAL A 40 14.67 -8.70 -10.78
C VAL A 40 14.70 -7.34 -10.09
N MET A 41 13.73 -7.08 -9.22
CA MET A 41 13.65 -5.84 -8.45
C MET A 41 14.00 -6.09 -6.99
N SER A 42 14.91 -5.31 -6.43
CA SER A 42 15.18 -5.38 -4.98
C SER A 42 13.92 -5.05 -4.17
N ASN A 43 13.72 -5.79 -3.08
CA ASN A 43 12.62 -5.56 -2.14
C ASN A 43 12.66 -4.14 -1.56
N TYR A 44 13.85 -3.55 -1.41
CA TYR A 44 14.01 -2.15 -1.00
C TYR A 44 13.35 -1.17 -1.99
N HIS A 45 13.62 -1.31 -3.29
CA HIS A 45 13.04 -0.44 -4.31
C HIS A 45 11.53 -0.60 -4.40
N PHE A 46 11.04 -1.85 -4.31
CA PHE A 46 9.61 -2.12 -4.32
C PHE A 46 8.88 -1.51 -3.12
N ALA A 47 9.42 -1.69 -1.91
CA ALA A 47 8.86 -1.09 -0.70
C ALA A 47 8.93 0.45 -0.74
N THR A 48 10.01 1.01 -1.29
CA THR A 48 10.15 2.46 -1.50
C THR A 48 9.09 2.99 -2.46
N LEU A 49 8.80 2.29 -3.56
CA LEU A 49 7.73 2.65 -4.49
C LEU A 49 6.37 2.68 -3.78
N ILE A 50 6.04 1.65 -3.00
CA ILE A 50 4.80 1.59 -2.22
C ILE A 50 4.72 2.75 -1.22
N SER A 51 5.83 3.05 -0.54
CA SER A 51 5.91 4.19 0.39
C SER A 51 5.61 5.52 -0.31
N ILE A 52 6.19 5.76 -1.49
CA ILE A 52 5.94 6.97 -2.28
C ILE A 52 4.47 7.06 -2.70
N LEU A 53 3.85 5.96 -3.12
CA LEU A 53 2.42 5.93 -3.47
C LEU A 53 1.55 6.30 -2.27
N PHE A 54 1.79 5.70 -1.10
CA PHE A 54 1.06 6.04 0.11
C PHE A 54 1.30 7.48 0.55
N GLY A 55 2.54 7.97 0.48
CA GLY A 55 2.90 9.34 0.79
C GLY A 55 2.17 10.34 -0.11
N THR A 56 2.14 10.06 -1.41
CA THR A 56 1.45 10.87 -2.42
C THR A 56 -0.05 10.92 -2.15
N ILE A 57 -0.69 9.78 -1.91
CA ILE A 57 -2.13 9.71 -1.56
C ILE A 57 -2.41 10.50 -0.26
N GLY A 58 -1.56 10.32 0.75
CA GLY A 58 -1.66 11.05 2.02
C GLY A 58 -1.56 12.57 1.84
N LEU A 59 -0.60 13.03 1.03
CA LEU A 59 -0.44 14.44 0.68
C LEU A 59 -1.64 14.98 -0.10
N ILE A 60 -2.16 14.24 -1.09
CA ILE A 60 -3.37 14.64 -1.84
C ILE A 60 -4.55 14.82 -0.87
N TYR A 61 -4.80 13.88 0.03
CA TYR A 61 -5.87 14.00 1.03
C TYR A 61 -5.68 15.21 1.95
N TRP A 62 -4.43 15.52 2.32
CA TRP A 62 -4.12 16.68 3.16
C TRP A 62 -4.37 18.00 2.40
N ILE A 63 -3.88 18.12 1.16
CA ILE A 63 -4.08 19.28 0.30
C ILE A 63 -5.58 19.52 0.06
N VAL A 64 -6.33 18.50 -0.37
CA VAL A 64 -7.77 18.63 -0.63
C VAL A 64 -8.52 19.04 0.62
N LYS A 65 -8.15 18.51 1.79
CA LYS A 65 -8.75 18.91 3.06
C LYS A 65 -8.44 20.37 3.41
N LYS A 66 -7.23 20.85 3.10
CA LYS A 66 -6.81 22.23 3.37
C LYS A 66 -7.50 23.23 2.44
N VAL A 67 -7.69 22.87 1.17
CA VAL A 67 -8.29 23.72 0.13
C VAL A 67 -9.83 23.73 0.22
N ASN A 68 -10.47 22.55 0.28
CA ASN A 68 -11.92 22.43 0.12
C ASN A 68 -12.67 22.15 1.44
N GLY A 69 -11.95 21.82 2.53
CA GLY A 69 -12.50 21.61 3.88
C GLY A 69 -13.35 20.33 4.07
N ASN A 70 -14.09 19.91 3.04
CA ASN A 70 -15.08 18.84 3.08
C ASN A 70 -14.70 17.68 2.15
N LEU A 71 -14.34 16.55 2.75
CA LEU A 71 -14.18 15.27 2.07
C LEU A 71 -15.39 14.38 2.38
N SER A 72 -15.91 13.70 1.35
CA SER A 72 -17.02 12.76 1.51
C SER A 72 -16.61 11.58 2.40
N LYS A 73 -17.33 11.38 3.51
CA LYS A 73 -17.06 10.28 4.45
C LYS A 73 -17.19 8.91 3.78
N ARG A 74 -18.19 8.74 2.89
CA ARG A 74 -18.40 7.48 2.15
C ARG A 74 -17.24 7.21 1.20
N LEU A 75 -16.82 8.21 0.45
CA LEU A 75 -15.72 8.05 -0.52
C LEU A 75 -14.37 7.79 0.18
N ASN A 76 -14.12 8.46 1.31
CA ASN A 76 -12.95 8.17 2.14
C ASN A 76 -12.94 6.72 2.63
N LEU A 77 -14.08 6.24 3.12
CA LEU A 77 -14.20 4.86 3.61
C LEU A 77 -13.98 3.86 2.47
N ILE A 78 -14.57 4.08 1.30
CA ILE A 78 -14.41 3.21 0.13
C ILE A 78 -12.95 3.17 -0.31
N HIS A 79 -12.30 4.33 -0.46
CA HIS A 79 -10.89 4.38 -0.88
C HIS A 79 -10.01 3.61 0.12
N VAL A 80 -10.11 3.94 1.41
CA VAL A 80 -9.31 3.28 2.46
C VAL A 80 -9.59 1.78 2.50
N ALA A 81 -10.86 1.36 2.42
CA ALA A 81 -11.23 -0.06 2.44
C ALA A 81 -10.69 -0.81 1.22
N LEU A 82 -10.75 -0.22 0.02
CA LEU A 82 -10.21 -0.84 -1.19
C LEU A 82 -8.69 -0.93 -1.16
N THR A 83 -7.99 0.11 -0.70
CA THR A 83 -6.52 0.08 -0.65
C THR A 83 -6.01 -0.96 0.35
N PHE A 84 -6.46 -0.90 1.61
CA PHE A 84 -5.97 -1.81 2.63
C PHE A 84 -6.59 -3.21 2.49
N GLY A 85 -7.90 -3.28 2.24
CA GLY A 85 -8.59 -4.55 2.00
C GLY A 85 -8.05 -5.29 0.79
N GLY A 86 -7.73 -4.58 -0.30
CA GLY A 86 -7.09 -5.16 -1.48
C GLY A 86 -5.70 -5.74 -1.18
N ILE A 87 -4.87 -5.00 -0.43
CA ILE A 87 -3.55 -5.50 -0.01
C ILE A 87 -3.69 -6.75 0.87
N PHE A 88 -4.56 -6.72 1.88
CA PHE A 88 -4.81 -7.89 2.73
C PHE A 88 -5.30 -9.08 1.94
N LEU A 89 -6.21 -8.87 0.98
CA LEU A 89 -6.69 -9.95 0.11
C LEU A 89 -5.56 -10.56 -0.70
N ILE A 90 -4.70 -9.75 -1.33
CA ILE A 90 -3.54 -10.25 -2.08
C ILE A 90 -2.60 -11.07 -1.18
N LEU A 91 -2.31 -10.60 0.03
CA LEU A 91 -1.44 -11.31 0.97
C LEU A 91 -2.04 -12.65 1.42
N ILE A 92 -3.34 -12.68 1.72
CA ILE A 92 -4.05 -13.91 2.11
C ILE A 92 -4.07 -14.92 0.96
N LEU A 93 -4.38 -14.46 -0.25
CA LEU A 93 -4.40 -15.31 -1.44
C LEU A 93 -3.00 -15.86 -1.74
N ASN A 94 -1.97 -15.01 -1.67
CA ASN A 94 -0.59 -15.44 -1.88
C ASN A 94 -0.19 -16.54 -0.89
N GLU A 95 -0.52 -16.40 0.40
CA GLU A 95 -0.19 -17.42 1.40
C GLU A 95 -0.98 -18.73 1.17
N PHE A 96 -2.28 -18.62 0.87
CA PHE A 96 -3.14 -19.77 0.61
C PHE A 96 -2.66 -20.58 -0.61
N PHE A 97 -2.38 -19.92 -1.73
CA PHE A 97 -1.91 -20.59 -2.94
C PHE A 97 -0.45 -21.06 -2.82
N ARG A 98 0.43 -20.28 -2.18
CA ARG A 98 1.82 -20.71 -1.93
C ARG A 98 1.88 -22.03 -1.17
N LYS A 99 1.05 -22.19 -0.13
CA LYS A 99 1.00 -23.43 0.64
C LYS A 99 0.58 -24.64 -0.22
N SER A 100 -0.40 -24.46 -1.10
CA SER A 100 -0.87 -25.53 -2.00
C SER A 100 0.20 -26.06 -2.97
N ILE A 101 1.15 -25.22 -3.39
CA ILE A 101 2.24 -25.63 -4.31
C ILE A 101 3.33 -26.42 -3.58
N MET A 102 3.57 -26.13 -2.30
CA MET A 102 4.63 -26.78 -1.50
C MET A 102 4.22 -28.15 -0.94
N GLU A 103 2.93 -28.49 -0.99
CA GLU A 103 2.37 -29.76 -0.51
C GLU A 103 2.35 -30.87 -1.60
N TYR A 104 2.84 -30.59 -2.81
CA TYR A 104 2.96 -31.53 -3.93
C TYR A 104 4.43 -31.73 -4.34
#